data_AF-A0A7S1CMK4-F1
#
_entry.id   AF-A0A7S1CMK4-F1
#
_cell.length_a   1.000
_cell.length_b   1.000
_cell.length_c   1.000
_cell.angle_alpha   90.00
_cell.angle_beta   90.00
_cell.angle_gamma   90.00
#
_symmetry.space_group_name_H-M   'P 1'
#
loop_
_entity.id
_entity.type
_entity.pdbx_description
1 polymer ?
#
loop_
_entity_poly.entity_id
_entity_poly.type
_entity_poly.pdbx_seq_one_letter_code
_entity_poly.pdbx_strand_id
1 'polypeptide(L)'
;EASPDPVATFMGSQPPTSISVTNLQVVVSYTIAADDTEGDLVFSVVALDVAQNKAAAVTFFTGGKFVIIDRTAPVIVSAVADKVFAKAGVTVTMTFVYTDEYSGAILGSPLPTATVFGATAGVSVSVDRLTVVVQYVVQADATEGEIDFDVVAADLAGNDADSVTALDASLTIDRTPPSATSVTSNREYAAAGDKITLTIEYDDDSGGVLSNPVATVLGDTPQVSVSDLTVTVHYTVTDADPEGTVAFSVLASDLAGNPASTPVTALTGGGILDVDHTPPTLVTCTPDVTHA
;
A
#
# COMPACT_ATOMS: atom_id res chain seq x y z
N GLU A 1 8.40 67.90 -7.66
CA GLU A 1 7.37 67.79 -6.61
C GLU A 1 6.98 66.33 -6.47
N ALA A 2 6.68 65.86 -5.26
CA ALA A 2 6.21 64.49 -5.07
C ALA A 2 4.89 64.34 -5.85
N SER A 3 4.82 63.33 -6.73
CA SER A 3 3.56 62.94 -7.37
C SER A 3 2.56 62.62 -6.26
N PRO A 4 1.30 63.06 -6.34
CA PRO A 4 0.33 62.70 -5.32
C PRO A 4 0.14 61.19 -5.23
N ASP A 5 -0.11 60.72 -4.02
CA ASP A 5 -0.23 59.30 -3.75
C ASP A 5 -1.44 58.73 -4.49
N PRO A 6 -1.29 57.63 -5.24
CA PRO A 6 -2.39 56.95 -5.87
C PRO A 6 -3.42 56.53 -4.83
N VAL A 7 -4.68 56.38 -5.25
CA VAL A 7 -5.73 55.83 -4.40
C VAL A 7 -5.90 54.36 -4.76
N ALA A 8 -5.77 53.48 -3.78
CA ALA A 8 -6.03 52.06 -3.93
C ALA A 8 -7.05 51.57 -2.90
N THR A 9 -7.86 50.58 -3.30
CA THR A 9 -8.76 49.83 -2.41
C THR A 9 -8.71 48.36 -2.75
N PHE A 10 -8.77 47.51 -1.73
CA PHE A 10 -8.89 46.06 -1.83
C PHE A 10 -10.20 45.61 -1.18
N MET A 11 -10.72 44.45 -1.59
CA MET A 11 -11.91 43.85 -0.97
C MET A 11 -13.09 44.84 -0.83
N GLY A 12 -13.30 45.65 -1.87
CA GLY A 12 -14.35 46.68 -1.94
C GLY A 12 -14.04 48.00 -1.24
N SER A 13 -13.41 47.99 -0.06
CA SER A 13 -13.16 49.22 0.72
C SER A 13 -11.90 49.22 1.60
N GLN A 14 -11.16 48.12 1.69
CA GLN A 14 -9.97 48.03 2.54
C GLN A 14 -8.82 48.86 1.94
N PRO A 15 -8.09 49.64 2.76
CA PRO A 15 -6.94 50.40 2.28
C PRO A 15 -5.76 49.47 1.95
N PRO A 16 -4.82 49.89 1.08
CA PRO A 16 -3.57 49.17 0.87
C PRO A 16 -2.73 49.16 2.16
N THR A 17 -1.91 48.13 2.31
CA THR A 17 -0.87 48.06 3.35
C THR A 17 0.25 49.06 3.06
N SER A 18 0.61 49.22 1.79
CA SER A 18 1.53 50.27 1.38
C SER A 18 1.26 50.69 -0.05
N ILE A 19 1.65 51.93 -0.36
CA ILE A 19 1.61 52.46 -1.71
C ILE A 19 2.84 53.33 -1.93
N SER A 20 3.47 53.20 -3.10
CA SER A 20 4.64 53.99 -3.45
C SER A 20 4.65 54.29 -4.95
N VAL A 21 5.26 55.43 -5.30
CA VAL A 21 5.44 55.85 -6.68
C VAL A 21 6.90 56.15 -6.93
N THR A 22 7.53 55.44 -7.87
CA THR A 22 8.92 55.67 -8.28
C THR A 22 9.01 55.61 -9.79
N ASN A 23 9.59 56.61 -10.44
CA ASN A 23 9.79 56.64 -11.90
C ASN A 23 8.53 56.26 -12.72
N LEU A 24 7.37 56.86 -12.39
CA LEU A 24 6.05 56.57 -13.00
C LEU A 24 5.51 55.15 -12.75
N GLN A 25 6.13 54.36 -11.89
CA GLN A 25 5.62 53.06 -11.45
C GLN A 25 4.89 53.21 -10.11
N VAL A 26 3.64 52.73 -10.07
CA VAL A 26 2.86 52.60 -8.83
C VAL A 26 3.03 51.18 -8.31
N VAL A 27 3.48 51.04 -7.06
CA VAL A 27 3.55 49.75 -6.36
C VAL A 27 2.58 49.82 -5.19
N VAL A 28 1.64 48.87 -5.14
CA VAL A 28 0.66 48.74 -4.08
C VAL A 28 0.82 47.37 -3.46
N SER A 29 0.84 47.31 -2.13
CA SER A 29 0.84 46.05 -1.38
C SER A 29 -0.42 45.96 -0.55
N TYR A 30 -0.93 44.74 -0.40
CA TYR A 30 -2.04 44.38 0.46
C TYR A 30 -1.70 43.11 1.23
N THR A 31 -1.87 43.15 2.54
CA THR A 31 -1.80 41.98 3.42
C THR A 31 -3.21 41.47 3.62
N ILE A 32 -3.45 40.22 3.25
CA ILE A 32 -4.75 39.55 3.44
C ILE A 32 -5.08 39.54 4.94
N ALA A 33 -6.28 40.01 5.27
CA ALA A 33 -6.79 40.05 6.63
C ALA A 33 -7.50 38.74 7.00
N ALA A 34 -7.60 38.46 8.31
CA ALA A 34 -8.26 37.25 8.81
C ALA A 34 -9.77 37.22 8.55
N ASP A 35 -10.39 38.34 8.22
CA ASP A 35 -11.81 38.48 7.89
C ASP A 35 -12.07 38.75 6.41
N ASP A 36 -11.03 38.77 5.56
CA ASP A 36 -11.22 38.84 4.11
C ASP A 36 -12.05 37.65 3.64
N THR A 37 -12.96 37.90 2.70
CA THR A 37 -13.73 36.81 2.08
C THR A 37 -12.82 36.02 1.14
N GLU A 38 -12.93 34.70 1.15
CA GLU A 38 -12.23 33.84 0.20
C GLU A 38 -12.77 34.03 -1.22
N GLY A 39 -11.96 33.62 -2.21
CA GLY A 39 -12.25 33.79 -3.63
C GLY A 39 -11.40 34.89 -4.28
N ASP A 40 -11.87 35.42 -5.41
CA ASP A 40 -11.08 36.36 -6.21
C ASP A 40 -10.71 37.63 -5.44
N LEU A 41 -9.42 37.99 -5.46
CA LEU A 41 -8.95 39.27 -4.94
C LEU A 41 -9.52 40.41 -5.80
N VAL A 42 -10.40 41.20 -5.19
CA VAL A 42 -10.95 42.42 -5.81
C VAL A 42 -10.12 43.63 -5.41
N PHE A 43 -9.67 44.42 -6.38
CA PHE A 43 -8.94 45.66 -6.13
C PHE A 43 -9.31 46.78 -7.11
N SER A 44 -8.96 48.01 -6.76
CA SER A 44 -9.03 49.18 -7.63
C SER A 44 -7.85 50.09 -7.33
N VAL A 45 -7.06 50.44 -8.35
CA VAL A 45 -5.95 51.40 -8.26
C VAL A 45 -6.19 52.56 -9.22
N VAL A 46 -6.12 53.78 -8.70
CA VAL A 46 -6.30 55.03 -9.45
C VAL A 46 -5.07 55.91 -9.28
N ALA A 47 -4.33 56.12 -10.36
CA ALA A 47 -3.22 57.07 -10.38
C ALA A 47 -3.72 58.51 -10.48
N LEU A 48 -2.96 59.44 -9.90
CA LEU A 48 -3.20 60.88 -9.98
C LEU A 48 -1.99 61.58 -10.60
N ASP A 49 -2.24 62.59 -11.44
CA ASP A 49 -1.18 63.50 -11.87
C ASP A 49 -0.91 64.58 -10.82
N VAL A 50 0.11 65.42 -11.03
CA VAL A 50 0.48 66.52 -10.12
C VAL A 50 -0.65 67.53 -9.86
N ALA A 51 -1.61 67.63 -10.78
CA ALA A 51 -2.78 68.48 -10.67
C ALA A 51 -4.01 67.77 -10.08
N GLN A 52 -3.84 66.53 -9.57
CA GLN A 52 -4.88 65.68 -8.98
C GLN A 52 -5.92 65.15 -9.99
N ASN A 53 -5.61 65.16 -11.29
CA ASN A 53 -6.48 64.52 -12.27
C ASN A 53 -6.37 63.00 -12.14
N LYS A 54 -7.51 62.31 -12.05
CA LYS A 54 -7.60 60.86 -11.87
C LYS A 54 -7.54 60.13 -13.20
N ALA A 55 -6.70 59.09 -13.28
CA ALA A 55 -6.74 58.12 -14.35
C ALA A 55 -7.97 57.20 -14.23
N ALA A 56 -8.22 56.37 -15.25
CA ALA A 56 -9.16 55.26 -15.14
C ALA A 56 -8.67 54.25 -14.09
N ALA A 57 -9.59 53.64 -13.35
CA ALA A 57 -9.27 52.64 -12.36
C ALA A 57 -8.75 51.35 -13.03
N VAL A 58 -7.68 50.78 -12.47
CA VAL A 58 -7.20 49.45 -12.80
C VAL A 58 -7.78 48.47 -11.78
N THR A 59 -8.54 47.49 -12.25
CA THR A 59 -9.27 46.53 -11.39
C THR A 59 -9.04 45.07 -11.78
N PHE A 60 -8.08 44.81 -12.66
CA PHE A 60 -7.74 43.47 -13.12
C PHE A 60 -6.25 43.40 -13.41
N PHE A 61 -5.67 42.21 -13.27
CA PHE A 61 -4.29 41.99 -13.67
C PHE A 61 -4.20 41.83 -15.19
N THR A 62 -3.17 42.41 -15.79
CA THR A 62 -2.89 42.22 -17.21
C THR A 62 -2.35 40.81 -17.48
N GLY A 63 -2.60 40.30 -18.69
CA GLY A 63 -2.08 38.99 -19.11
C GLY A 63 -2.84 37.78 -18.53
N GLY A 64 -4.11 37.96 -18.11
CA GLY A 64 -4.97 36.85 -17.67
C GLY A 64 -4.60 36.28 -16.30
N LYS A 65 -3.82 37.01 -15.50
CA LYS A 65 -3.51 36.64 -14.13
C LYS A 65 -4.67 36.97 -13.21
N PHE A 66 -4.73 36.26 -12.09
CA PHE A 66 -5.65 36.51 -10.99
C PHE A 66 -4.98 36.07 -9.69
N VAL A 67 -5.54 36.49 -8.57
CA VAL A 67 -5.14 36.06 -7.23
C VAL A 67 -6.41 35.59 -6.55
N ILE A 68 -6.39 34.37 -6.01
CA ILE A 68 -7.47 33.84 -5.18
C ILE A 68 -6.99 33.92 -3.73
N ILE A 69 -7.81 34.50 -2.87
CA ILE A 69 -7.67 34.41 -1.42
C ILE A 69 -8.21 33.05 -1.03
N ASP A 70 -7.32 32.20 -0.56
CA ASP A 70 -7.63 30.84 -0.16
C ASP A 70 -6.99 30.57 1.20
N ARG A 71 -7.82 30.23 2.19
CA ARG A 71 -7.41 29.93 3.56
C ARG A 71 -7.98 28.58 3.99
N THR A 72 -8.57 27.83 3.06
CA THR A 72 -9.23 26.57 3.33
C THR A 72 -8.25 25.46 3.05
N ALA A 73 -7.84 24.74 4.10
CA ALA A 73 -6.95 23.61 3.94
C ALA A 73 -7.58 22.50 3.09
N PRO A 74 -6.77 21.76 2.31
CA PRO A 74 -7.25 20.62 1.56
C PRO A 74 -7.63 19.48 2.52
N VAL A 75 -8.66 18.71 2.16
CA VAL A 75 -9.22 17.63 2.98
C VAL A 75 -8.94 16.28 2.34
N ILE A 76 -8.49 15.29 3.11
CA ILE A 76 -8.31 13.93 2.60
C ILE A 76 -9.66 13.23 2.37
N VAL A 77 -9.76 12.52 1.25
CA VAL A 77 -10.94 11.75 0.84
C VAL A 77 -10.68 10.25 0.83
N SER A 78 -9.45 9.82 0.55
CA SER A 78 -9.07 8.41 0.60
C SER A 78 -7.59 8.24 0.90
N ALA A 79 -7.25 7.19 1.64
CA ALA A 79 -5.89 6.80 1.98
C ALA A 79 -5.76 5.28 1.81
N VAL A 80 -5.19 4.81 0.68
CA VAL A 80 -5.15 3.37 0.37
C VAL A 80 -3.73 2.89 0.12
N ALA A 81 -3.45 1.64 0.50
CA ALA A 81 -2.23 0.93 0.11
C ALA A 81 -2.51 -0.10 -1.00
N ASP A 82 -1.50 -0.36 -1.82
CA ASP A 82 -1.56 -1.40 -2.87
C ASP A 82 -1.43 -2.84 -2.32
N LYS A 83 -1.10 -2.98 -1.04
CA LYS A 83 -0.88 -4.27 -0.36
C LYS A 83 -1.52 -4.25 1.03
N VAL A 84 -1.85 -5.45 1.50
CA VAL A 84 -2.26 -5.71 2.89
C VAL A 84 -1.09 -6.20 3.73
N PHE A 85 -0.23 -7.03 3.14
CA PHE A 85 0.99 -7.53 3.78
C PHE A 85 2.21 -7.22 2.92
N ALA A 86 3.34 -6.92 3.57
CA ALA A 86 4.60 -6.71 2.88
C ALA A 86 5.79 -7.19 3.70
N LYS A 87 6.70 -7.92 3.04
CA LYS A 87 7.99 -8.31 3.61
C LYS A 87 9.10 -7.33 3.29
N ALA A 88 10.24 -7.50 3.96
CA ALA A 88 11.46 -6.73 3.69
C ALA A 88 11.88 -6.76 2.21
N GLY A 89 12.31 -5.60 1.71
CA GLY A 89 12.74 -5.39 0.33
C GLY A 89 11.61 -5.18 -0.68
N VAL A 90 10.35 -5.40 -0.30
CA VAL A 90 9.18 -5.07 -1.12
C VAL A 90 8.91 -3.57 -1.05
N THR A 91 8.52 -2.97 -2.18
CA THR A 91 8.00 -1.60 -2.20
C THR A 91 6.49 -1.61 -2.00
N VAL A 92 6.00 -0.87 -1.01
CA VAL A 92 4.59 -0.56 -0.80
C VAL A 92 4.29 0.83 -1.34
N THR A 93 3.11 1.01 -1.90
CA THR A 93 2.63 2.28 -2.45
C THR A 93 1.37 2.70 -1.71
N MET A 94 1.44 3.82 -1.01
CA MET A 94 0.31 4.48 -0.35
C MET A 94 -0.14 5.66 -1.21
N THR A 95 -1.44 5.74 -1.47
CA THR A 95 -2.06 6.77 -2.30
C THR A 95 -3.07 7.55 -1.48
N PHE A 96 -2.87 8.86 -1.41
CA PHE A 96 -3.70 9.80 -0.69
C PHE A 96 -4.37 10.72 -1.70
N VAL A 97 -5.69 10.81 -1.65
CA VAL A 97 -6.47 11.68 -2.53
C VAL A 97 -7.12 12.77 -1.70
N TYR A 98 -6.91 14.02 -2.10
CA TYR A 98 -7.44 15.19 -1.44
C TYR A 98 -8.57 15.83 -2.26
N THR A 99 -9.36 16.66 -1.58
CA THR A 99 -10.22 17.67 -2.19
C THR A 99 -9.78 19.04 -1.74
N ASP A 100 -9.92 20.00 -2.65
CA ASP A 100 -9.58 21.39 -2.42
C ASP A 100 -10.53 22.28 -3.23
N GLU A 101 -11.09 23.31 -2.61
CA GLU A 101 -12.16 24.12 -3.20
C GLU A 101 -11.65 25.12 -4.24
N TYR A 102 -10.43 25.66 -4.06
CA TYR A 102 -9.93 26.79 -4.85
C TYR A 102 -8.72 26.45 -5.71
N SER A 103 -7.64 25.97 -5.10
CA SER A 103 -6.39 25.67 -5.81
C SER A 103 -6.53 24.44 -6.71
N GLY A 104 -7.36 23.47 -6.30
CA GLY A 104 -7.60 22.23 -7.04
C GLY A 104 -6.34 21.38 -7.25
N ALA A 105 -5.32 21.60 -6.42
CA ALA A 105 -4.05 20.88 -6.43
C ALA A 105 -3.29 21.02 -5.10
N ILE A 106 -2.54 19.99 -4.75
CA ILE A 106 -1.55 20.01 -3.67
C ILE A 106 -0.25 20.67 -4.18
N LEU A 107 0.42 21.39 -3.30
CA LEU A 107 1.72 21.99 -3.56
C LEU A 107 2.77 20.91 -3.84
N GLY A 108 3.33 20.94 -5.06
CA GLY A 108 4.40 20.03 -5.48
C GLY A 108 5.82 20.57 -5.31
N SER A 109 5.98 21.84 -4.91
CA SER A 109 7.30 22.45 -4.66
C SER A 109 7.24 23.48 -3.52
N PRO A 110 7.82 23.19 -2.34
CA PRO A 110 8.43 21.90 -1.97
C PRO A 110 7.41 20.75 -2.04
N LEU A 111 7.89 19.52 -2.21
CA LEU A 111 7.03 18.34 -2.15
C LEU A 111 6.46 18.16 -0.73
N PRO A 112 5.29 17.49 -0.60
CA PRO A 112 4.80 17.01 0.68
C PRO A 112 5.85 16.15 1.40
N THR A 113 5.81 16.14 2.72
CA THR A 113 6.70 15.32 3.54
C THR A 113 5.97 14.08 4.01
N ALA A 114 6.69 12.95 4.03
CA ALA A 114 6.18 11.71 4.60
C ALA A 114 7.26 11.04 5.45
N THR A 115 6.85 10.44 6.57
CA THR A 115 7.69 9.54 7.36
C THR A 115 7.02 8.19 7.51
N VAL A 116 7.82 7.14 7.59
CA VAL A 116 7.38 5.77 7.90
C VAL A 116 8.25 5.28 9.05
N PHE A 117 7.62 4.80 10.12
CA PHE A 117 8.24 4.52 11.43
C PHE A 117 9.10 5.69 11.94
N GLY A 118 8.60 6.92 11.73
CA GLY A 118 9.30 8.16 12.10
C GLY A 118 10.56 8.48 11.29
N ALA A 119 10.84 7.75 10.20
CA ALA A 119 12.02 7.94 9.36
C ALA A 119 11.66 8.25 7.90
N THR A 120 12.59 8.86 7.16
CA THR A 120 12.47 9.13 5.72
C THR A 120 13.25 8.14 4.86
N ALA A 121 13.97 7.19 5.48
CA ALA A 121 14.76 6.20 4.77
C ALA A 121 13.85 5.27 3.94
N GLY A 122 14.15 5.15 2.64
CA GLY A 122 13.34 4.33 1.72
C GLY A 122 11.98 4.94 1.35
N VAL A 123 11.68 6.16 1.81
CA VAL A 123 10.45 6.89 1.49
C VAL A 123 10.69 7.79 0.28
N SER A 124 9.75 7.79 -0.66
CA SER A 124 9.69 8.78 -1.74
C SER A 124 8.27 9.28 -1.91
N VAL A 125 8.14 10.57 -2.25
CA VAL A 125 6.85 11.26 -2.37
C VAL A 125 6.75 11.86 -3.76
N SER A 126 5.57 11.75 -4.36
CA SER A 126 5.22 12.43 -5.60
C SER A 126 3.81 13.00 -5.53
N VAL A 127 3.56 14.04 -6.31
CA VAL A 127 2.26 14.72 -6.37
C VAL A 127 1.78 14.77 -7.81
N ASP A 128 0.53 14.39 -8.03
CA ASP A 128 -0.21 14.65 -9.25
C ASP A 128 -1.53 15.34 -8.90
N ARG A 129 -1.55 16.66 -9.06
CA ARG A 129 -2.67 17.53 -8.69
C ARG A 129 -3.11 17.28 -7.23
N LEU A 130 -4.25 16.62 -7.03
CA LEU A 130 -4.85 16.35 -5.71
C LEU A 130 -4.43 14.98 -5.14
N THR A 131 -3.54 14.26 -5.81
CA THR A 131 -3.07 12.95 -5.39
C THR A 131 -1.64 13.04 -4.89
N VAL A 132 -1.41 12.58 -3.67
CA VAL A 132 -0.07 12.36 -3.12
C VAL A 132 0.21 10.86 -3.11
N VAL A 133 1.32 10.46 -3.69
CA VAL A 133 1.77 9.06 -3.68
C VAL A 133 3.03 8.96 -2.85
N VAL A 134 2.99 8.12 -1.82
CA VAL A 134 4.14 7.78 -0.98
C VAL A 134 4.54 6.34 -1.28
N GLN A 135 5.76 6.14 -1.76
CA GLN A 135 6.33 4.80 -1.86
C GLN A 135 7.32 4.58 -0.73
N TYR A 136 7.25 3.40 -0.12
CA TYR A 136 8.16 2.97 0.92
C TYR A 136 8.76 1.60 0.57
N VAL A 137 10.09 1.51 0.55
CA VAL A 137 10.78 0.23 0.48
C VAL A 137 10.92 -0.32 1.90
N VAL A 138 10.29 -1.46 2.20
CA VAL A 138 10.33 -2.08 3.52
C VAL A 138 11.77 -2.42 3.88
N GLN A 139 12.26 -1.84 4.97
CA GLN A 139 13.65 -2.05 5.41
C GLN A 139 13.84 -3.45 6.01
N ALA A 140 15.07 -3.96 5.96
CA ALA A 140 15.39 -5.29 6.49
C ALA A 140 15.23 -5.41 8.01
N ASP A 141 15.28 -4.28 8.72
CA ASP A 141 15.12 -4.14 10.16
C ASP A 141 13.76 -3.51 10.55
N ALA A 142 12.86 -3.29 9.59
CA ALA A 142 11.52 -2.76 9.86
C ALA A 142 10.80 -3.63 10.91
N THR A 143 10.18 -3.00 11.89
CA THR A 143 9.39 -3.68 12.91
C THR A 143 8.19 -4.35 12.24
N GLU A 144 7.90 -5.60 12.63
CA GLU A 144 6.68 -6.29 12.20
C GLU A 144 5.44 -5.69 12.86
N GLY A 145 4.32 -5.75 12.16
CA GLY A 145 3.05 -5.18 12.58
C GLY A 145 2.55 -4.10 11.63
N GLU A 146 1.49 -3.40 12.05
CA GLU A 146 0.88 -2.34 11.27
C GLU A 146 1.89 -1.21 10.99
N ILE A 147 1.85 -0.67 9.78
CA ILE A 147 2.72 0.43 9.39
C ILE A 147 2.38 1.70 10.20
N ASP A 148 3.41 2.37 10.72
CA ASP A 148 3.30 3.70 11.32
C ASP A 148 3.79 4.73 10.30
N PHE A 149 2.97 5.73 10.00
CA PHE A 149 3.33 6.77 9.03
C PHE A 149 2.68 8.11 9.36
N ASP A 150 3.27 9.17 8.80
CA ASP A 150 2.74 10.52 8.87
C ASP A 150 2.96 11.20 7.51
N VAL A 151 1.90 11.77 6.94
CA VAL A 151 1.95 12.53 5.69
C VAL A 151 1.44 13.94 5.93
N VAL A 152 2.24 14.92 5.53
CA VAL A 152 1.92 16.35 5.60
C VAL A 152 1.94 16.94 4.20
N ALA A 153 0.81 17.51 3.79
CA ALA A 153 0.60 18.15 2.50
C ALA A 153 -0.02 19.53 2.71
N ALA A 154 0.12 20.41 1.73
CA ALA A 154 -0.51 21.72 1.71
C ALA A 154 -1.06 22.03 0.33
N ASP A 155 -2.07 22.88 0.23
CA ASP A 155 -2.57 23.40 -1.06
C ASP A 155 -1.58 24.40 -1.69
N LEU A 156 -1.92 24.96 -2.86
CA LEU A 156 -1.08 25.96 -3.54
C LEU A 156 -1.01 27.32 -2.81
N ALA A 157 -1.95 27.63 -1.92
CA ALA A 157 -1.93 28.83 -1.08
C ALA A 157 -1.06 28.65 0.17
N GLY A 158 -0.66 27.40 0.47
CA GLY A 158 0.16 27.02 1.61
C GLY A 158 -0.65 26.70 2.86
N ASN A 159 -1.95 26.41 2.74
CA ASN A 159 -2.73 25.92 3.86
C ASN A 159 -2.43 24.43 4.07
N ASP A 160 -1.94 24.08 5.25
CA ASP A 160 -1.60 22.71 5.61
C ASP A 160 -2.86 21.87 5.79
N ALA A 161 -2.88 20.69 5.18
CA ALA A 161 -3.86 19.64 5.48
C ALA A 161 -3.67 19.12 6.90
N ASP A 162 -4.73 18.53 7.47
CA ASP A 162 -4.59 17.66 8.62
C ASP A 162 -3.65 16.48 8.28
N SER A 163 -2.84 16.06 9.25
CA SER A 163 -1.95 14.94 9.06
C SER A 163 -2.70 13.62 8.91
N VAL A 164 -2.16 12.73 8.09
CA VAL A 164 -2.76 11.41 7.81
C VAL A 164 -1.89 10.34 8.45
N THR A 165 -2.49 9.57 9.35
CA THR A 165 -1.79 8.54 10.14
C THR A 165 -2.48 7.17 10.09
N ALA A 166 -3.53 7.04 9.27
CA ALA A 166 -4.26 5.79 9.09
C ALA A 166 -4.66 5.62 7.62
N LEU A 167 -4.74 4.36 7.19
CA LEU A 167 -5.23 3.96 5.88
C LEU A 167 -6.68 3.46 6.00
N ASP A 168 -7.40 3.48 4.88
CA ASP A 168 -8.76 2.95 4.75
C ASP A 168 -8.78 1.42 4.94
N ALA A 169 -7.65 0.75 4.66
CA ALA A 169 -7.42 -0.67 4.90
C ALA A 169 -6.02 -0.89 5.49
N SER A 170 -5.87 -1.92 6.33
CA SER A 170 -4.61 -2.21 7.02
C SER A 170 -3.49 -2.57 6.05
N LEU A 171 -2.29 -2.05 6.32
CA LEU A 171 -1.02 -2.49 5.75
C LEU A 171 -0.11 -2.94 6.89
N THR A 172 0.27 -4.21 6.87
CA THR A 172 1.09 -4.85 7.89
C THR A 172 2.43 -5.29 7.31
N ILE A 173 3.51 -4.94 7.99
CA ILE A 173 4.83 -5.50 7.73
C ILE A 173 4.90 -6.87 8.38
N ASP A 174 5.16 -7.87 7.56
CA ASP A 174 5.28 -9.26 8.00
C ASP A 174 6.51 -9.89 7.35
N ARG A 175 7.45 -10.31 8.19
CA ARG A 175 8.74 -10.87 7.78
C ARG A 175 8.89 -12.30 8.29
N THR A 176 7.88 -12.85 8.97
CA THR A 176 7.96 -14.13 9.65
C THR A 176 7.45 -15.21 8.71
N PRO A 177 8.29 -16.19 8.33
CA PRO A 177 7.83 -17.29 7.50
C PRO A 177 6.78 -18.17 8.17
N PRO A 178 5.89 -18.81 7.39
CA PRO A 178 4.93 -19.74 7.92
C PRO A 178 5.63 -21.01 8.40
N SER A 179 5.09 -21.63 9.45
CA SER A 179 5.65 -22.87 10.02
C SER A 179 4.65 -24.02 9.94
N ALA A 180 5.08 -25.19 9.44
CA ALA A 180 4.20 -26.35 9.38
C ALA A 180 4.03 -26.97 10.78
N THR A 181 2.78 -27.10 11.23
CA THR A 181 2.43 -27.65 12.56
C THR A 181 1.97 -29.10 12.49
N SER A 182 1.35 -29.49 11.38
CA SER A 182 0.84 -30.85 11.17
C SER A 182 1.01 -31.28 9.73
N VAL A 183 1.43 -32.52 9.51
CA VAL A 183 1.61 -33.15 8.20
C VAL A 183 1.07 -34.56 8.30
N THR A 184 -0.03 -34.82 7.59
CA THR A 184 -0.75 -36.10 7.67
C THR A 184 -1.01 -36.66 6.28
N SER A 185 -1.15 -37.99 6.21
CA SER A 185 -1.59 -38.71 5.01
C SER A 185 -2.93 -39.37 5.27
N ASN A 186 -3.77 -39.51 4.24
CA ASN A 186 -5.01 -40.27 4.31
C ASN A 186 -4.82 -41.80 4.40
N ARG A 187 -3.59 -42.29 4.24
CA ARG A 187 -3.25 -43.72 4.25
C ARG A 187 -1.79 -43.95 4.63
N GLU A 188 -1.50 -45.15 5.13
CA GLU A 188 -0.13 -45.60 5.42
C GLU A 188 0.51 -46.38 4.26
N TYR A 189 -0.30 -47.12 3.50
CA TYR A 189 0.14 -47.92 2.35
C TYR A 189 -0.71 -47.58 1.12
N ALA A 190 -0.10 -47.56 -0.06
CA ALA A 190 -0.77 -47.28 -1.33
C ALA A 190 -0.27 -48.21 -2.44
N ALA A 191 -1.18 -48.76 -3.23
CA ALA A 191 -0.86 -49.52 -4.45
C ALA A 191 -1.07 -48.67 -5.71
N ALA A 192 -0.66 -49.15 -6.88
CA ALA A 192 -0.96 -48.46 -8.14
C ALA A 192 -2.47 -48.16 -8.30
N GLY A 193 -2.77 -46.93 -8.73
CA GLY A 193 -4.13 -46.38 -8.85
C GLY A 193 -4.68 -45.73 -7.58
N ASP A 194 -4.02 -45.91 -6.43
CA ASP A 194 -4.44 -45.28 -5.18
C ASP A 194 -4.14 -43.79 -5.14
N LYS A 195 -4.99 -43.05 -4.42
CA LYS A 195 -4.82 -41.61 -4.18
C LYS A 195 -4.24 -41.34 -2.80
N ILE A 196 -3.01 -40.85 -2.78
CA ILE A 196 -2.38 -40.24 -1.61
C ILE A 196 -2.87 -38.80 -1.52
N THR A 197 -3.34 -38.43 -0.33
CA THR A 197 -3.68 -37.04 0.00
C THR A 197 -2.91 -36.65 1.24
N LEU A 198 -1.96 -35.73 1.07
CA LEU A 198 -1.25 -35.11 2.19
C LEU A 198 -1.99 -33.86 2.61
N THR A 199 -2.18 -33.67 3.91
CA THR A 199 -2.73 -32.44 4.50
C THR A 199 -1.67 -31.83 5.39
N ILE A 200 -1.28 -30.60 5.08
CA ILE A 200 -0.29 -29.81 5.81
C ILE A 200 -0.99 -28.60 6.40
N GLU A 201 -0.94 -28.47 7.72
CA GLU A 201 -1.40 -27.26 8.44
C GLU A 201 -0.21 -26.37 8.74
N TYR A 202 -0.34 -25.08 8.44
CA TYR A 202 0.63 -24.06 8.79
C TYR A 202 0.12 -23.20 9.95
N ASP A 203 1.04 -22.56 10.65
CA ASP A 203 0.81 -21.48 11.61
C ASP A 203 1.55 -20.24 11.10
N ASP A 204 0.82 -19.14 11.02
CA ASP A 204 1.30 -17.87 10.45
C ASP A 204 0.37 -16.70 10.83
N ASP A 205 0.95 -15.55 11.14
CA ASP A 205 0.22 -14.36 11.60
C ASP A 205 -0.50 -13.61 10.46
N SER A 206 -0.10 -13.80 9.20
CA SER A 206 -0.84 -13.26 8.04
C SER A 206 -2.16 -13.98 7.78
N GLY A 207 -2.38 -15.13 8.45
CA GLY A 207 -3.63 -15.89 8.42
C GLY A 207 -3.84 -16.75 7.18
N GLY A 208 -2.82 -16.90 6.33
CA GLY A 208 -2.89 -17.81 5.18
C GLY A 208 -1.57 -18.04 4.49
N VAL A 209 -1.57 -18.96 3.54
CA VAL A 209 -0.46 -19.17 2.61
C VAL A 209 -0.88 -18.82 1.18
N LEU A 210 0.09 -18.47 0.34
CA LEU A 210 -0.16 -18.18 -1.08
C LEU A 210 -0.64 -19.44 -1.82
N SER A 211 -1.45 -19.22 -2.85
CA SER A 211 -2.10 -20.27 -3.65
C SER A 211 -1.17 -21.02 -4.62
N ASN A 212 0.15 -20.89 -4.46
CA ASN A 212 1.17 -21.50 -5.31
C ASN A 212 2.30 -22.23 -4.53
N PRO A 213 2.00 -23.17 -3.61
CA PRO A 213 3.04 -23.97 -2.99
C PRO A 213 3.80 -24.79 -4.05
N VAL A 214 5.10 -24.97 -3.83
CA VAL A 214 5.91 -25.87 -4.66
C VAL A 214 5.92 -27.24 -4.00
N ALA A 215 5.36 -28.24 -4.67
CA ALA A 215 5.30 -29.61 -4.15
C ALA A 215 5.90 -30.63 -5.13
N THR A 216 6.49 -31.69 -4.58
CA THR A 216 6.89 -32.89 -5.32
C THR A 216 6.50 -34.14 -4.53
N VAL A 217 6.03 -35.18 -5.21
CA VAL A 217 5.78 -36.52 -4.64
C VAL A 217 6.37 -37.55 -5.60
N LEU A 218 7.24 -38.43 -5.10
CA LEU A 218 7.97 -39.43 -5.89
C LEU A 218 8.72 -38.87 -7.11
N GLY A 219 9.11 -37.59 -7.05
CA GLY A 219 9.82 -36.88 -8.13
C GLY A 219 8.91 -36.17 -9.13
N ASP A 220 7.59 -36.37 -9.06
CA ASP A 220 6.61 -35.73 -9.92
C ASP A 220 5.97 -34.50 -9.27
N THR A 221 5.35 -33.64 -10.10
CA THR A 221 4.57 -32.49 -9.64
C THR A 221 3.11 -32.90 -9.39
N PRO A 222 2.65 -32.95 -8.12
CA PRO A 222 1.28 -33.31 -7.78
C PRO A 222 0.31 -32.15 -8.04
N GLN A 223 -0.99 -32.42 -7.89
CA GLN A 223 -1.98 -31.36 -7.77
C GLN A 223 -1.98 -30.82 -6.34
N VAL A 224 -2.08 -29.49 -6.18
CA VAL A 224 -2.05 -28.82 -4.88
C VAL A 224 -3.23 -27.87 -4.77
N SER A 225 -3.90 -27.87 -3.63
CA SER A 225 -4.90 -26.87 -3.26
C SER A 225 -4.57 -26.21 -1.94
N VAL A 226 -4.96 -24.95 -1.79
CA VAL A 226 -4.74 -24.15 -0.59
C VAL A 226 -6.08 -23.62 -0.09
N SER A 227 -6.29 -23.71 1.22
CA SER A 227 -7.40 -23.08 1.92
C SER A 227 -6.86 -22.46 3.20
N ASP A 228 -6.74 -21.13 3.23
CA ASP A 228 -6.15 -20.37 4.34
C ASP A 228 -4.75 -20.91 4.69
N LEU A 229 -4.59 -21.52 5.87
CA LEU A 229 -3.33 -22.10 6.36
C LEU A 229 -3.16 -23.59 6.03
N THR A 230 -4.10 -24.19 5.31
CA THR A 230 -4.06 -25.61 4.96
C THR A 230 -3.61 -25.79 3.51
N VAL A 231 -2.57 -26.59 3.31
CA VAL A 231 -2.13 -27.07 1.99
C VAL A 231 -2.50 -28.54 1.84
N THR A 232 -3.20 -28.88 0.76
CA THR A 232 -3.55 -30.25 0.42
C THR A 232 -2.85 -30.67 -0.86
N VAL A 233 -2.12 -31.78 -0.82
CA VAL A 233 -1.38 -32.34 -1.96
C VAL A 233 -2.05 -33.64 -2.38
N HIS A 234 -2.40 -33.76 -3.65
CA HIS A 234 -3.02 -34.95 -4.22
C HIS A 234 -2.10 -35.61 -5.23
N TYR A 235 -1.78 -36.88 -4.98
CA TYR A 235 -0.96 -37.71 -5.84
C TYR A 235 -1.65 -39.05 -6.10
N THR A 236 -1.60 -39.54 -7.34
CA THR A 236 -2.12 -40.87 -7.71
C THR A 236 -0.94 -41.77 -8.01
N VAL A 237 -0.81 -42.84 -7.25
CA VAL A 237 0.29 -43.81 -7.41
C VAL A 237 0.17 -44.49 -8.76
N THR A 238 1.29 -44.63 -9.47
CA THR A 238 1.38 -45.28 -10.77
C THR A 238 2.11 -46.62 -10.68
N ASP A 239 1.99 -47.45 -11.70
CA ASP A 239 2.77 -48.70 -11.79
C ASP A 239 4.29 -48.45 -11.96
N ALA A 240 4.69 -47.25 -12.33
CA ALA A 240 6.10 -46.88 -12.48
C ALA A 240 6.73 -46.42 -11.15
N ASP A 241 5.89 -46.11 -10.16
CA ASP A 241 6.34 -45.62 -8.87
C ASP A 241 7.06 -46.74 -8.10
N PRO A 242 8.23 -46.47 -7.53
CA PRO A 242 8.98 -47.48 -6.80
C PRO A 242 8.24 -47.90 -5.53
N GLU A 243 8.32 -49.19 -5.22
CA GLU A 243 7.87 -49.74 -3.94
C GLU A 243 8.74 -49.18 -2.79
N GLY A 244 8.12 -48.95 -1.63
CA GLY A 244 8.75 -48.37 -0.44
C GLY A 244 8.32 -46.93 -0.16
N THR A 245 9.10 -46.23 0.67
CA THR A 245 8.70 -44.94 1.24
C THR A 245 8.48 -43.85 0.20
N VAL A 246 7.34 -43.18 0.34
CA VAL A 246 6.95 -42.04 -0.50
C VAL A 246 7.79 -40.82 -0.13
N ALA A 247 8.75 -40.49 -0.98
CA ALA A 247 9.47 -39.23 -0.88
C ALA A 247 8.57 -38.07 -1.32
N PHE A 248 8.42 -37.05 -0.48
CA PHE A 248 7.72 -35.81 -0.82
C PHE A 248 8.45 -34.58 -0.32
N SER A 249 8.13 -33.43 -0.91
CA SER A 249 8.63 -32.12 -0.51
C SER A 249 7.54 -31.10 -0.76
N VAL A 250 7.22 -30.25 0.22
CA VAL A 250 6.25 -29.15 0.07
C VAL A 250 6.84 -27.88 0.65
N LEU A 251 6.93 -26.83 -0.16
CA LEU A 251 7.38 -25.50 0.23
C LEU A 251 6.26 -24.48 -0.02
N ALA A 252 5.77 -23.87 1.06
CA ALA A 252 4.76 -22.81 1.01
C ALA A 252 5.38 -21.47 1.40
N SER A 253 4.68 -20.39 1.03
CA SER A 253 4.97 -19.03 1.48
C SER A 253 3.71 -18.41 2.05
N ASP A 254 3.83 -17.55 3.06
CA ASP A 254 2.71 -16.78 3.62
C ASP A 254 2.16 -15.73 2.64
N LEU A 255 1.13 -14.99 3.03
CA LEU A 255 0.53 -13.93 2.22
C LEU A 255 1.44 -12.71 2.00
N ALA A 256 2.43 -12.46 2.86
CA ALA A 256 3.48 -11.46 2.66
C ALA A 256 4.56 -11.92 1.65
N GLY A 257 4.54 -13.21 1.31
CA GLY A 257 5.47 -13.90 0.43
C GLY A 257 6.77 -14.34 1.11
N ASN A 258 6.82 -14.49 2.44
CA ASN A 258 7.97 -15.13 3.08
C ASN A 258 7.87 -16.65 2.92
N PRO A 259 8.87 -17.30 2.30
CA PRO A 259 8.87 -18.75 2.14
C PRO A 259 9.21 -19.43 3.47
N ALA A 260 8.53 -20.54 3.77
CA ALA A 260 8.90 -21.41 4.89
C ALA A 260 10.41 -21.72 4.84
N SER A 261 11.06 -21.75 6.01
CA SER A 261 12.52 -21.87 6.09
C SER A 261 13.07 -23.16 5.47
N THR A 262 12.28 -24.24 5.52
CA THR A 262 12.61 -25.55 4.96
C THR A 262 11.36 -26.17 4.36
N PRO A 263 11.47 -26.94 3.26
CA PRO A 263 10.36 -27.73 2.78
C PRO A 263 9.97 -28.81 3.79
N VAL A 264 8.69 -29.15 3.83
CA VAL A 264 8.15 -30.28 4.57
C VAL A 264 8.44 -31.57 3.80
N THR A 265 9.08 -32.55 4.45
CA THR A 265 9.51 -33.80 3.82
C THR A 265 9.16 -35.07 4.60
N ALA A 266 8.44 -34.94 5.72
CA ALA A 266 8.06 -36.08 6.56
C ALA A 266 6.71 -35.84 7.24
N LEU A 267 6.02 -36.93 7.58
CA LEU A 267 4.79 -36.87 8.36
C LEU A 267 5.09 -36.47 9.81
N THR A 268 4.19 -35.67 10.40
CA THR A 268 4.28 -35.34 11.82
C THR A 268 4.14 -36.61 12.65
N GLY A 269 5.03 -36.81 13.62
CA GLY A 269 5.03 -38.01 14.48
C GLY A 269 5.68 -39.25 13.85
N GLY A 270 6.23 -39.17 12.63
CA GLY A 270 7.00 -40.26 12.02
C GLY A 270 6.17 -41.45 11.54
N GLY A 271 4.92 -41.20 11.12
CA GLY A 271 4.05 -42.21 10.54
C GLY A 271 4.60 -42.81 9.24
N ILE A 272 4.07 -43.97 8.86
CA ILE A 272 4.43 -44.69 7.64
C ILE A 272 3.64 -44.12 6.45
N LEU A 273 4.30 -43.97 5.31
CA LEU A 273 3.67 -43.71 4.02
C LEU A 273 4.49 -44.39 2.92
N ASP A 274 4.07 -45.60 2.55
CA ASP A 274 4.80 -46.45 1.61
C ASP A 274 3.92 -46.83 0.42
N VAL A 275 4.55 -46.98 -0.74
CA VAL A 275 3.98 -47.69 -1.88
C VAL A 275 4.20 -49.19 -1.66
N ASP A 276 3.16 -50.00 -1.79
CA ASP A 276 3.20 -51.47 -1.71
C ASP A 276 2.52 -52.06 -2.94
N HIS A 277 3.33 -52.68 -3.80
CA HIS A 277 2.86 -53.35 -5.02
C HIS A 277 2.79 -54.87 -4.83
N THR A 278 3.22 -55.40 -3.69
CA THR A 278 3.39 -56.84 -3.46
C THR A 278 2.08 -57.48 -3.00
N PRO A 279 1.45 -58.35 -3.83
CA PRO A 279 0.24 -59.02 -3.42
C PRO A 279 0.51 -60.04 -2.28
N PRO A 280 -0.47 -60.28 -1.39
CA PRO A 280 -0.33 -61.32 -0.38
C PRO A 280 -0.21 -62.71 -1.03
N THR A 281 0.63 -63.57 -0.46
CA THR A 281 0.77 -64.97 -0.89
C THR A 281 -0.10 -65.88 -0.01
N LEU A 282 -0.99 -66.66 -0.62
CA LEU A 282 -1.75 -67.68 0.10
C LEU A 282 -0.86 -68.90 0.38
N VAL A 283 -0.55 -69.17 1.65
CA VAL A 283 0.40 -70.24 2.01
C VAL A 283 -0.26 -71.61 2.13
N THR A 284 -1.42 -71.72 2.79
CA THR A 284 -2.25 -72.94 2.80
C THR A 284 -3.72 -72.60 3.04
N CYS A 285 -4.62 -73.35 2.41
CA CYS A 285 -6.04 -73.38 2.73
C CYS A 285 -6.38 -74.83 3.05
N THR A 286 -6.53 -75.17 4.33
CA THR A 286 -7.04 -76.50 4.73
C THR A 286 -8.56 -76.46 4.72
N PRO A 287 -9.23 -77.21 3.82
CA PRO A 287 -10.67 -77.38 3.91
C PRO A 287 -11.01 -78.11 5.22
N ASP A 288 -11.96 -77.57 5.98
CA ASP A 288 -12.55 -78.27 7.11
C ASP A 288 -13.43 -79.40 6.58
N VAL A 289 -12.91 -80.63 6.64
CA VAL A 289 -13.62 -81.85 6.21
C VAL A 289 -14.43 -82.49 7.33
N THR A 290 -14.84 -81.75 8.38
CA THR A 290 -15.58 -82.34 9.51
C THR A 290 -17.07 -82.63 9.29
N HIS A 291 -17.60 -82.57 8.07
CA HIS A 291 -18.96 -83.06 7.78
C HIS A 291 -18.98 -83.93 6.52
N ALA A 292 -18.84 -85.25 6.72
CA ALA A 292 -19.23 -86.29 5.77
C ALA A 292 -20.42 -87.07 6.34
#